data_AF-A0A6L5F5Q1-F1
#
_entry.id   AF-A0A6L5F5Q1-F1
#
_cell.length_a   1.000
_cell.length_b   1.000
_cell.length_c   1.000
_cell.angle_alpha   90.00
_cell.angle_beta   90.00
_cell.angle_gamma   90.00
#
_symmetry.space_group_name_H-M   'P 1'
#
loop_
_entity.id
_entity.type
_entity.pdbx_description
1 polymer ?
#
loop_
_entity_poly.entity_id
_entity_poly.type
_entity_poly.pdbx_seq_one_letter_code
_entity_poly.pdbx_strand_id
1 'polypeptide(L)'
;MLEILDHPLGDREARENLEDSELLGGLQPGPEMAAVLGRIDRSPLNGYQLVWLLEAWERQVAHCQAEFTDNLAPLCRHDHRLKHETQWELTTTSGGTHQWTSPQGHTYQTGRSP
;
A
#
# COMPACT_ATOMS: atom_id res chain seq x y z
N MET A 1 -30.74 -21.17 33.39
CA MET A 1 -29.55 -21.76 34.03
C MET A 1 -28.80 -22.49 32.93
N LEU A 2 -27.84 -21.82 32.30
CA LEU A 2 -27.02 -22.39 31.23
C LEU A 2 -25.65 -22.67 31.85
N GLU A 3 -25.31 -23.95 31.97
CA GLU A 3 -23.98 -24.39 32.41
C GLU A 3 -22.97 -24.09 31.30
N ILE A 4 -22.09 -23.14 31.58
CA ILE A 4 -20.89 -22.88 30.80
C ILE A 4 -19.94 -24.03 31.13
N LEU A 5 -19.80 -24.99 30.21
CA LEU A 5 -18.76 -26.00 30.31
C LEU A 5 -17.40 -25.31 30.24
N ASP A 6 -16.66 -25.49 31.32
CA ASP A 6 -15.24 -25.24 31.50
C ASP A 6 -14.46 -25.84 30.32
N HIS A 7 -14.00 -24.98 29.41
CA HIS A 7 -13.09 -25.38 28.34
C HIS A 7 -11.66 -25.26 28.88
N PRO A 8 -10.93 -26.39 29.01
CA PRO A 8 -9.65 -26.40 29.68
C PRO A 8 -8.63 -25.65 28.85
N LEU A 9 -7.97 -24.69 29.49
CA LEU A 9 -6.59 -24.24 29.27
C LEU A 9 -5.90 -24.86 28.05
N GLY A 10 -6.29 -24.38 26.86
CA GLY A 10 -5.52 -24.53 25.63
C GLY A 10 -4.35 -23.57 25.69
N ASP A 11 -3.24 -24.11 26.15
CA ASP A 11 -1.90 -23.87 25.63
C ASP A 11 -1.38 -22.43 25.77
N ARG A 12 -0.59 -22.26 26.82
CA ARG A 12 0.30 -21.13 27.07
C ARG A 12 1.18 -20.77 25.86
N GLU A 13 1.39 -21.69 24.92
CA GLU A 13 2.08 -21.51 23.62
C GLU A 13 1.35 -20.59 22.64
N ALA A 14 0.04 -20.36 22.76
CA ALA A 14 -0.68 -19.41 21.90
C ALA A 14 -0.33 -17.93 22.20
N ARG A 15 0.42 -17.66 23.27
CA ARG A 15 0.85 -16.30 23.67
C ARG A 15 2.14 -15.83 23.00
N GLU A 16 2.88 -16.71 22.31
CA GLU A 16 4.21 -16.40 21.76
C GLU A 16 4.21 -15.82 20.32
N ASN A 17 3.06 -15.62 19.67
CA ASN A 17 3.02 -14.98 18.34
C ASN A 17 2.89 -13.45 18.40
N LEU A 18 3.59 -12.82 19.34
CA LEU A 18 3.68 -11.35 19.51
C LEU A 18 5.02 -10.78 19.02
N GLU A 19 5.77 -11.53 18.21
CA GLU A 19 6.98 -11.00 17.55
C GLU A 19 6.68 -10.33 16.19
N ASP A 20 5.47 -10.53 15.62
CA ASP A 20 5.11 -10.01 14.29
C ASP A 20 4.30 -8.68 14.30
N SER A 21 3.74 -8.27 15.44
CA SER A 21 2.88 -7.07 15.52
C SER A 21 3.67 -5.76 15.38
N GLU A 22 4.88 -5.72 15.93
CA GLU A 22 5.79 -4.57 15.78
C GLU A 22 6.38 -4.52 14.36
N LEU A 23 6.62 -5.70 13.78
CA LEU A 23 7.10 -5.91 12.40
C LEU A 23 6.11 -5.34 11.37
N LEU A 24 4.82 -5.67 11.46
CA LEU A 24 3.80 -5.13 10.54
C LEU A 24 3.51 -3.64 10.77
N GLY A 25 3.61 -3.16 12.00
CA GLY A 25 3.40 -1.74 12.33
C GLY A 25 4.48 -0.83 11.74
N GLY A 26 5.74 -1.27 11.74
CA GLY A 26 6.89 -0.51 11.24
C GLY A 26 7.18 -0.67 9.75
N LEU A 27 6.76 -1.78 9.13
CA LEU A 27 7.09 -2.07 7.74
C LEU A 27 6.35 -1.12 6.78
N GLN A 28 7.11 -0.46 5.91
CA GLN A 28 6.57 0.42 4.86
C GLN A 28 5.84 -0.42 3.80
N PRO A 29 4.72 0.07 3.24
CA PRO A 29 4.05 -0.64 2.16
C PRO A 29 4.93 -0.70 0.91
N GLY A 30 4.91 -1.84 0.22
CA GLY A 30 5.83 -2.13 -0.87
C GLY A 30 5.95 -3.64 -1.14
N PRO A 31 6.90 -4.06 -1.99
CA PRO A 31 7.02 -5.47 -2.40
C PRO A 31 7.35 -6.41 -1.24
N GLU A 32 8.13 -5.94 -0.26
CA GLU A 32 8.48 -6.71 0.94
C GLU A 32 7.26 -6.94 1.85
N MET A 33 6.51 -5.88 2.14
CA MET A 33 5.25 -5.95 2.89
C MET A 33 4.24 -6.87 2.21
N ALA A 34 4.07 -6.77 0.89
CA ALA A 34 3.20 -7.67 0.13
C ALA A 34 3.61 -9.14 0.24
N ALA A 35 4.92 -9.42 0.21
CA ALA A 35 5.44 -10.78 0.34
C ALA A 35 5.23 -11.35 1.76
N VAL A 36 5.37 -10.52 2.80
CA VAL A 36 5.07 -10.91 4.19
C VAL A 36 3.57 -11.21 4.33
N LEU A 37 2.72 -10.26 3.95
CA LEU A 37 1.26 -10.38 4.05
C LEU A 37 0.71 -11.61 3.31
N GLY A 38 1.26 -11.93 2.13
CA GLY A 38 0.84 -13.08 1.33
C GLY A 38 1.21 -14.45 1.94
N ARG A 39 2.11 -14.50 2.92
CA ARG A 39 2.54 -15.75 3.58
C ARG A 39 1.81 -16.04 4.89
N ILE A 40 1.10 -15.06 5.46
CA ILE A 40 0.46 -15.20 6.77
C ILE A 40 -0.73 -16.15 6.67
N ASP A 41 -0.70 -17.24 7.43
CA ASP A 41 -1.90 -18.05 7.68
C ASP A 41 -2.80 -17.32 8.70
N ARG A 42 -4.05 -17.11 8.32
CA ARG A 42 -5.07 -16.44 9.13
C ARG A 42 -5.80 -17.37 10.09
N SER A 43 -5.74 -18.68 9.86
CA SER A 43 -6.44 -19.69 10.67
C SER A 43 -6.18 -19.56 12.19
N PRO A 44 -4.94 -19.34 12.66
CA PRO A 44 -4.67 -19.24 14.10
C PRO A 44 -4.89 -17.84 14.68
N LEU A 45 -5.24 -16.83 13.87
CA LEU A 45 -5.34 -15.45 14.33
C LEU A 45 -6.60 -15.22 15.17
N ASN A 46 -6.43 -14.58 16.32
CA ASN A 46 -7.56 -14.07 17.08
C ASN A 46 -8.13 -12.79 16.45
N GLY A 47 -9.30 -12.35 16.92
CA GLY A 47 -9.99 -11.19 16.35
C GLY A 47 -9.17 -9.89 16.37
N TYR A 48 -8.31 -9.69 17.37
CA TYR A 48 -7.45 -8.51 17.46
C TYR A 48 -6.30 -8.56 16.45
N GLN A 49 -5.63 -9.70 16.33
CA GLN A 49 -4.57 -9.92 15.34
C GLN A 49 -5.09 -9.80 13.90
N LEU A 50 -6.32 -10.24 13.66
CA LEU A 50 -6.96 -10.10 12.35
C LEU A 50 -7.15 -8.63 11.98
N VAL A 51 -7.53 -7.77 12.92
CA VAL A 51 -7.66 -6.32 12.66
C VAL A 51 -6.33 -5.72 12.25
N TRP A 52 -5.24 -6.01 12.94
CA TRP A 52 -3.90 -5.54 12.57
C TRP A 52 -3.46 -6.01 11.18
N LEU A 53 -3.75 -7.28 10.85
CA LEU A 53 -3.47 -7.81 9.52
C LEU A 53 -4.27 -7.05 8.45
N LEU A 54 -5.54 -6.73 8.72
CA LEU A 54 -6.40 -5.97 7.80
C LEU A 54 -5.90 -4.53 7.62
N GLU A 55 -5.49 -3.86 8.70
CA GLU A 55 -4.87 -2.52 8.63
C GLU A 55 -3.56 -2.54 7.82
N ALA A 56 -2.78 -3.61 7.94
CA ALA A 56 -1.57 -3.82 7.15
C ALA A 56 -1.89 -4.02 5.66
N TRP A 57 -2.90 -4.82 5.34
CA TRP A 57 -3.41 -4.96 3.97
C TRP A 57 -3.97 -3.65 3.41
N GLU A 58 -4.70 -2.87 4.20
CA GLU A 58 -5.23 -1.57 3.78
C GLU A 58 -4.10 -0.63 3.35
N ARG A 59 -3.03 -0.52 4.14
CA ARG A 59 -1.83 0.25 3.78
C ARG A 59 -1.21 -0.23 2.47
N GLN A 60 -1.09 -1.55 2.29
CA GLN A 60 -0.55 -2.13 1.05
C GLN A 60 -1.45 -1.84 -0.16
N VAL A 61 -2.77 -1.95 -0.01
CA VAL A 61 -3.75 -1.64 -1.06
C VAL A 61 -3.67 -0.17 -1.45
N ALA A 62 -3.61 0.74 -0.48
CA ALA A 62 -3.47 2.18 -0.73
C ALA A 62 -2.20 2.49 -1.52
N HIS A 63 -1.08 1.87 -1.17
CA HIS A 63 0.19 2.01 -1.90
C HIS A 63 0.07 1.49 -3.34
N CYS A 64 -0.45 0.27 -3.54
CA CYS A 64 -0.64 -0.29 -4.88
C CYS A 64 -1.59 0.55 -5.75
N GLN A 65 -2.64 1.13 -5.17
CA GLN A 65 -3.58 2.01 -5.87
C GLN A 65 -2.91 3.32 -6.30
N ALA A 66 -2.06 3.89 -5.46
CA ALA A 66 -1.27 5.08 -5.82
C ALA A 66 -0.34 4.77 -7.00
N GLU A 67 0.47 3.72 -6.91
CA GLU A 67 1.36 3.27 -7.99
C GLU A 67 0.60 2.98 -9.29
N PHE A 68 -0.56 2.33 -9.20
CA PHE A 68 -1.40 2.09 -10.39
C PHE A 68 -1.88 3.40 -11.02
N THR A 69 -2.36 4.35 -10.20
CA THR A 69 -2.86 5.64 -10.66
C THR A 69 -1.76 6.48 -11.31
N ASP A 70 -0.54 6.44 -10.75
CA ASP A 70 0.63 7.14 -11.30
C ASP A 70 0.99 6.65 -12.72
N ASN A 71 0.83 5.35 -12.96
CA ASN A 71 1.04 4.75 -14.28
C ASN A 71 -0.06 5.11 -15.30
N LEU A 72 -1.19 5.67 -14.85
CA LEU A 72 -2.24 6.18 -15.75
C LEU A 72 -1.93 7.59 -16.27
N ALA A 73 -0.86 8.24 -15.84
CA ALA A 73 -0.37 9.44 -16.52
C ALA A 73 0.54 9.06 -17.71
N PRO A 74 0.30 9.54 -18.94
CA PRO A 74 -0.63 10.58 -19.37
C PRO A 74 -1.77 9.97 -20.21
N LEU A 75 -2.72 9.29 -19.59
CA LEU A 75 -3.88 8.72 -20.30
C LEU A 75 -5.02 9.72 -20.47
N CYS A 76 -4.99 10.87 -19.79
CA CYS A 76 -5.95 11.93 -20.08
C CYS A 76 -5.66 12.52 -21.47
N ARG A 77 -6.70 12.89 -22.22
CA ARG A 77 -6.57 13.41 -23.60
C ARG A 77 -5.64 14.61 -23.70
N HIS A 78 -5.65 15.51 -22.71
CA HIS A 78 -4.81 16.71 -22.71
C HIS A 78 -3.32 16.33 -22.63
N ASP A 79 -2.95 15.53 -21.63
CA ASP A 79 -1.56 15.15 -21.38
C ASP A 79 -1.00 14.22 -22.45
N HIS A 80 -1.84 13.31 -22.99
CA HIS A 80 -1.45 12.44 -24.11
C HIS A 80 -1.03 13.27 -25.33
N ARG A 81 -1.78 14.33 -25.66
CA ARG A 81 -1.44 15.24 -26.76
C ARG A 81 -0.19 16.04 -26.45
N LEU A 82 -0.08 16.56 -25.23
CA LEU A 82 1.08 17.32 -24.82
C LEU A 82 2.36 16.48 -24.99
N LYS A 83 2.35 15.21 -24.56
CA LYS A 83 3.51 14.31 -24.69
C LYS A 83 3.80 13.83 -26.12
N HIS A 84 2.78 13.46 -26.90
CA HIS A 84 2.97 12.76 -28.18
C HIS A 84 2.84 13.67 -29.42
N GLU A 85 2.10 14.77 -29.32
CA GLU A 85 1.81 15.66 -30.45
C GLU A 85 2.60 16.99 -30.36
N THR A 86 3.40 17.19 -29.31
CA THR A 86 4.21 18.41 -29.12
C THR A 86 5.64 18.06 -28.66
N GLN A 87 6.48 19.08 -28.43
CA GLN A 87 7.86 18.92 -27.94
C GLN A 87 7.97 19.04 -26.41
N TRP A 88 6.87 18.81 -25.69
CA TRP A 88 6.90 18.79 -24.23
C TRP A 88 7.44 17.45 -23.74
N GLU A 89 8.32 17.52 -22.74
CA GLU A 89 8.93 16.34 -22.12
C GLU A 89 8.30 16.07 -20.76
N LEU A 90 8.06 14.79 -20.46
CA LEU A 90 7.48 14.32 -19.21
C LEU A 90 8.52 13.50 -18.44
N THR A 91 8.81 13.89 -17.21
CA THR A 91 9.57 13.09 -16.24
C THR A 91 8.65 12.70 -15.09
N THR A 92 8.44 11.40 -14.87
CA THR A 92 7.69 10.90 -13.70
C THR A 92 8.63 10.81 -12.50
N THR A 93 8.23 11.38 -11.38
CA THR A 93 8.94 11.26 -10.10
C THR A 93 8.27 10.20 -9.24
N SER A 94 9.00 9.66 -8.26
CA SER A 94 8.42 8.74 -7.27
C SER A 94 7.35 9.46 -6.44
N GLY A 95 6.14 8.90 -6.36
CA GLY A 95 5.03 9.45 -5.56
C GLY A 95 4.03 10.31 -6.34
N GLY A 96 3.75 9.99 -7.60
CA GLY A 96 2.61 10.56 -8.34
C GLY A 96 2.72 12.01 -8.75
N THR A 97 3.93 12.57 -8.71
CA THR A 97 4.21 13.89 -9.27
C THR A 97 4.89 13.74 -10.62
N HIS A 98 4.42 14.51 -11.59
CA HIS A 98 4.95 14.55 -12.93
C HIS A 98 5.54 15.93 -13.20
N GLN A 99 6.75 15.94 -13.72
CA GLN A 99 7.43 17.14 -14.16
C GLN A 99 7.32 17.28 -15.68
N TRP A 100 6.67 18.34 -16.12
CA TRP A 100 6.54 18.73 -17.52
C TRP A 100 7.57 19.81 -17.86
N THR A 101 8.36 19.59 -18.89
CA THR A 101 9.31 20.59 -19.41
C THR A 101 8.80 21.09 -20.76
N SER A 102 8.62 22.40 -20.88
CA SER A 102 8.20 23.04 -22.11
C SER A 102 9.36 23.09 -23.12
N PRO A 103 9.09 23.27 -24.42
CA PRO A 103 10.13 23.41 -25.44
C PRO A 103 11.08 24.60 -25.20
N GLN A 104 10.65 25.56 -24.38
CA GLN A 104 11.42 26.75 -23.99
C GLN A 104 12.22 26.54 -22.71
N GLY A 105 12.14 25.34 -22.10
CA GLY A 105 12.85 24.99 -20.87
C GLY A 105 12.12 25.34 -19.57
N HIS A 106 10.85 25.75 -19.62
CA HIS A 106 10.07 26.00 -18.41
C HIS A 106 9.54 24.71 -17.81
N THR A 107 9.63 24.58 -16.50
CA THR A 107 9.22 23.36 -15.79
C THR A 107 7.95 23.58 -14.99
N TYR A 108 7.04 22.61 -15.08
CA TYR A 108 5.76 22.59 -14.37
C TYR A 108 5.62 21.26 -13.65
N GLN A 109 5.01 21.27 -12.46
CA GLN A 109 4.69 20.05 -11.73
C GLN A 109 3.18 19.83 -11.72
N THR A 110 2.76 18.62 -12.06
CA THR A 110 1.36 18.18 -12.03
C THR A 110 1.28 16.88 -11.24
N GLY A 111 0.39 16.80 -10.26
CA GLY A 111 0.30 15.66 -9.35
C GLY A 111 -0.47 16.06 -8.10
N ARG A 112 -0.49 15.19 -7.10
CA ARG A 112 -0.96 15.58 -5.76
C ARG A 112 0.06 16.55 -5.17
N SER A 113 -0.33 17.80 -4.91
CA SER A 113 0.49 18.69 -4.09
C SER A 113 0.72 18.00 -2.73
N PRO A 114 1.91 18.09 -2.11
CA PRO A 114 2.19 17.43 -0.83
C PRO A 114 1.16 17.79 0.26
#